data_AF-A0A925IWA9-F1
#
_entry.id   AF-A0A925IWA9-F1
#
_cell.length_a   1.000
_cell.length_b   1.000
_cell.length_c   1.000
_cell.angle_alpha   90.00
_cell.angle_beta   90.00
_cell.angle_gamma   90.00
#
_symmetry.space_group_name_H-M   'P 1'
#
loop_
_entity.id
_entity.type
_entity.pdbx_description
1 polymer ?
#
loop_
_entity_poly.entity_id
_entity_poly.type
_entity_poly.pdbx_seq_one_letter_code
_entity_poly.pdbx_strand_id
1 'polypeptide(L)'
;MSIQGQLFSYNKQNPVELGKVSWLRNYDDALKASAERNQPILILFQEVPGCGNCTTFGNDIMSHPLIVEVIESCFIPLCIYNNQGGHDKKIIEKYKEPAWNNPVIRIVDKNGMDIVERQPDFRFKSKTIFSIKEALMASGQEIPKYIEILLLETNVLDNKKAEEFYLGMYCFWKGEKEIGVINGVIGTEAGYMFGKEVVKIVYDTDRTNMDDIITKAKKAGCADAIYAPIQKKDTKNHILPVGTYRKDPEDKYYLTTSKYKVIPMTLLQKTIVNRAISIGEDPSVYLSPRQLSVLRDKKSTKNQTGNNIVDVWYK
;
A
#
# COMPACT_ATOMS: atom_id res chain seq x y z
N MET A 1 7.71 -21.71 5.01
CA MET A 1 7.24 -22.08 3.66
C MET A 1 7.89 -21.17 2.66
N SER A 2 8.70 -21.72 1.74
CA SER A 2 9.30 -20.95 0.64
C SER A 2 8.17 -20.52 -0.29
N ILE A 3 7.85 -19.23 -0.32
CA ILE A 3 7.00 -18.66 -1.37
C ILE A 3 7.85 -18.73 -2.64
N GLN A 4 7.70 -19.82 -3.39
CA GLN A 4 8.16 -19.93 -4.77
C GLN A 4 7.60 -18.73 -5.50
N GLY A 5 8.50 -17.90 -6.06
CA GLY A 5 8.14 -16.64 -6.67
C GLY A 5 7.10 -16.86 -7.76
N GLN A 6 5.85 -16.49 -7.46
CA GLN A 6 4.87 -16.26 -8.50
C GLN A 6 5.48 -15.21 -9.44
N LEU A 7 5.67 -15.62 -10.69
CA LEU A 7 6.13 -14.76 -11.77
C LEU A 7 5.22 -13.52 -11.85
N PHE A 8 5.77 -12.41 -12.35
CA PHE A 8 5.13 -11.10 -12.57
C PHE A 8 3.90 -11.11 -13.50
N SER A 9 3.23 -12.24 -13.67
CA SER A 9 2.08 -12.42 -14.54
C SER A 9 0.79 -12.35 -13.74
N TYR A 10 -0.18 -11.61 -14.26
CA TYR A 10 -1.59 -11.70 -13.87
C TYR A 10 -2.39 -12.29 -15.03
N ASN A 11 -3.60 -12.76 -14.76
CA ASN A 11 -4.48 -13.27 -15.81
C ASN A 11 -4.92 -12.14 -16.75
N LYS A 12 -4.35 -12.09 -17.96
CA LYS A 12 -4.68 -11.06 -18.98
C LYS A 12 -6.10 -11.18 -19.54
N GLN A 13 -6.79 -12.29 -19.28
CA GLN A 13 -8.18 -12.51 -19.70
C GLN A 13 -9.19 -12.07 -18.62
N ASN A 14 -8.73 -11.63 -17.45
CA ASN A 14 -9.63 -11.09 -16.44
C ASN A 14 -10.39 -9.88 -17.01
N PRO A 15 -11.73 -9.84 -16.86
CA PRO A 15 -12.51 -8.63 -17.01
C PRO A 15 -11.92 -7.51 -16.15
N VAL A 16 -12.02 -6.28 -16.64
CA VAL A 16 -11.39 -5.11 -15.99
C VAL A 16 -11.92 -4.88 -14.56
N GLU A 17 -13.19 -5.25 -14.31
CA GLU A 17 -13.87 -5.18 -13.02
C GLU A 17 -13.25 -6.08 -11.94
N LEU A 18 -12.53 -7.11 -12.36
CA LEU A 18 -11.87 -8.09 -11.48
C LEU A 18 -10.42 -7.73 -11.16
N GLY A 19 -9.86 -6.74 -11.86
CA GLY A 19 -8.46 -6.36 -11.71
C GLY A 19 -7.51 -7.51 -12.02
N LYS A 20 -6.42 -7.61 -11.24
CA LYS A 20 -5.26 -8.47 -11.54
C LYS A 20 -5.13 -9.68 -10.61
N VAL A 21 -6.10 -9.89 -9.72
CA VAL A 21 -6.20 -11.09 -8.88
C VAL A 21 -6.64 -12.30 -9.72
N SER A 22 -6.03 -13.45 -9.51
CA SER A 22 -6.41 -14.71 -10.15
C SER A 22 -7.60 -15.34 -9.43
N TRP A 23 -8.80 -15.07 -9.94
CA TRP A 23 -10.06 -15.50 -9.32
C TRP A 23 -10.46 -16.92 -9.75
N LEU A 24 -10.82 -17.75 -8.76
CA LEU A 24 -11.70 -18.89 -9.00
C LEU A 24 -13.10 -18.41 -9.34
N ARG A 25 -13.88 -19.27 -10.02
CA ARG A 25 -15.27 -19.01 -10.42
C ARG A 25 -16.26 -20.03 -9.86
N ASN A 26 -15.76 -21.11 -9.25
CA ASN A 26 -16.58 -22.16 -8.67
C ASN A 26 -16.43 -22.14 -7.14
N TYR A 27 -17.56 -22.07 -6.45
CA TYR A 27 -17.62 -21.96 -4.99
C TYR A 27 -17.21 -23.27 -4.28
N ASP A 28 -17.61 -24.43 -4.81
CA ASP A 28 -17.28 -25.72 -4.23
C ASP A 28 -15.77 -26.02 -4.37
N ASP A 29 -15.18 -25.65 -5.51
CA ASP A 29 -13.73 -25.72 -5.70
C ASP A 29 -12.98 -24.81 -4.72
N ALA A 30 -13.53 -23.63 -4.42
CA ALA A 30 -12.94 -22.71 -3.44
C ALA A 30 -13.00 -23.27 -2.01
N LEU A 31 -14.11 -23.91 -1.61
CA LEU A 31 -14.22 -24.60 -0.32
C LEU A 31 -13.21 -25.74 -0.20
N LYS A 32 -13.08 -26.54 -1.27
CA LYS A 32 -12.09 -27.63 -1.32
C LYS A 32 -10.67 -27.09 -1.19
N ALA A 33 -10.31 -26.07 -1.98
CA ALA A 33 -9.00 -25.45 -1.92
C ALA A 33 -8.71 -24.79 -0.56
N SER A 34 -9.74 -24.20 0.07
CA SER A 34 -9.64 -23.62 1.41
C SER A 34 -9.32 -24.67 2.46
N ALA A 35 -9.98 -25.83 2.41
CA ALA A 35 -9.72 -26.95 3.29
C ALA A 35 -8.31 -27.55 3.08
N GLU A 36 -7.87 -27.68 1.82
CA GLU A 36 -6.56 -28.24 1.46
C GLU A 36 -5.40 -27.33 1.85
N ARG A 37 -5.54 -26.01 1.62
CA ARG A 37 -4.48 -25.02 1.88
C ARG A 37 -4.53 -24.42 3.28
N ASN A 38 -5.58 -24.71 4.05
CA ASN A 38 -5.87 -24.09 5.35
C ASN A 38 -5.87 -22.55 5.26
N GLN A 39 -6.56 -22.02 4.26
CA GLN A 39 -6.65 -20.59 3.97
C GLN A 39 -8.11 -20.15 3.86
N PRO A 40 -8.50 -19.00 4.43
CA PRO A 40 -9.85 -18.47 4.24
C PRO A 40 -10.11 -18.11 2.78
N ILE A 41 -11.37 -18.01 2.41
CA ILE A 41 -11.80 -17.63 1.06
C ILE A 41 -12.15 -16.15 1.08
N LEU A 42 -11.51 -15.37 0.21
CA LEU A 42 -11.94 -14.01 -0.07
C LEU A 42 -12.87 -14.05 -1.28
N ILE A 43 -14.15 -13.75 -1.04
CA ILE A 43 -15.20 -13.74 -2.04
C ILE A 43 -15.46 -12.30 -2.49
N LEU A 44 -15.26 -12.04 -3.78
CA LEU A 44 -15.68 -10.82 -4.45
C LEU A 44 -17.01 -11.03 -5.16
N PHE A 45 -18.07 -10.38 -4.69
CA PHE A 45 -19.33 -10.24 -5.41
C PHE A 45 -19.25 -9.00 -6.29
N GLN A 46 -19.35 -9.18 -7.61
CA GLN A 46 -19.09 -8.12 -8.57
C GLN A 46 -19.96 -8.24 -9.82
N GLU A 47 -20.38 -7.11 -10.37
CA GLU A 47 -21.07 -7.04 -11.66
C GLU A 47 -20.07 -7.19 -12.80
N VAL A 48 -20.27 -8.17 -13.69
CA VAL A 48 -19.41 -8.38 -14.86
C VAL A 48 -20.23 -8.69 -16.12
N PRO A 49 -20.11 -7.91 -17.21
CA PRO A 49 -19.51 -6.57 -17.23
C PRO A 49 -20.28 -5.62 -16.29
N GLY A 50 -19.59 -4.68 -15.68
CA GLY A 50 -20.16 -3.78 -14.66
C GLY A 50 -19.99 -2.29 -14.98
N CYS A 51 -20.62 -1.44 -14.19
CA CYS A 51 -20.54 0.02 -14.36
C CYS A 51 -19.17 0.61 -13.96
N GLY A 52 -19.03 1.93 -14.08
CA GLY A 52 -17.78 2.65 -13.74
C GLY A 52 -17.25 2.41 -12.32
N ASN A 53 -18.13 2.15 -11.34
CA ASN A 53 -17.71 1.79 -9.99
C ASN A 53 -16.98 0.43 -9.97
N CYS A 54 -17.47 -0.54 -10.75
CA CYS A 54 -16.93 -1.89 -10.83
C CYS A 54 -15.55 -1.86 -11.50
N THR A 55 -15.43 -1.15 -12.62
CA THR A 55 -14.16 -0.98 -13.34
C THR A 55 -13.15 -0.16 -12.53
N THR A 56 -13.59 0.87 -11.79
CA THR A 56 -12.72 1.65 -10.89
C THR A 56 -12.19 0.77 -9.76
N PHE A 57 -13.04 -0.01 -9.10
CA PHE A 57 -12.62 -0.94 -8.04
C PHE A 57 -11.61 -1.98 -8.55
N GLY A 58 -11.87 -2.55 -9.73
CA GLY A 58 -10.98 -3.48 -10.41
C GLY A 58 -9.61 -2.88 -10.73
N ASN A 59 -9.58 -1.68 -11.31
CA ASN A 59 -8.35 -1.00 -11.73
C ASN A 59 -7.54 -0.39 -10.59
N ASP A 60 -8.19 0.04 -9.50
CA ASP A 60 -7.53 0.78 -8.43
C ASP A 60 -7.19 -0.11 -7.23
N ILE A 61 -8.14 -0.94 -6.77
CA ILE A 61 -7.96 -1.75 -5.55
C ILE A 61 -7.53 -3.17 -5.90
N MET A 62 -8.30 -3.88 -6.74
CA MET A 62 -7.99 -5.27 -7.14
C MET A 62 -6.84 -5.38 -8.14
N SER A 63 -6.21 -4.27 -8.51
CA SER A 63 -4.99 -4.24 -9.30
C SER A 63 -3.77 -3.73 -8.52
N HIS A 64 -3.94 -3.27 -7.28
CA HIS A 64 -2.80 -2.79 -6.48
C HIS A 64 -1.84 -3.95 -6.17
N PRO A 65 -0.55 -3.89 -6.57
CA PRO A 65 0.38 -5.04 -6.51
C PRO A 65 0.43 -5.76 -5.17
N LEU A 66 0.53 -5.00 -4.08
CA LEU A 66 0.60 -5.56 -2.72
C LEU A 66 -0.74 -6.15 -2.25
N ILE A 67 -1.88 -5.61 -2.70
CA ILE A 67 -3.21 -6.15 -2.39
C ILE A 67 -3.40 -7.47 -3.13
N VAL A 68 -3.07 -7.49 -4.43
CA VAL A 68 -3.11 -8.71 -5.24
C VAL A 68 -2.27 -9.82 -4.60
N GLU A 69 -1.05 -9.49 -4.17
CA GLU A 69 -0.16 -10.48 -3.56
C GLU A 69 -0.69 -11.05 -2.24
N VAL A 70 -1.21 -10.22 -1.33
CA VAL A 70 -1.76 -10.77 -0.07
C VAL A 70 -3.00 -11.62 -0.34
N ILE A 71 -3.85 -11.22 -1.28
CA ILE A 71 -5.04 -12.00 -1.65
C ILE A 71 -4.63 -13.37 -2.17
N GLU A 72 -3.68 -13.43 -3.11
CA GLU A 72 -3.26 -14.70 -3.73
C GLU A 72 -2.38 -15.57 -2.83
N SER A 73 -1.66 -14.96 -1.88
CA SER A 73 -0.75 -15.66 -0.97
C SER A 73 -1.44 -16.19 0.28
N CYS A 74 -2.45 -15.48 0.80
CA CYS A 74 -3.05 -15.77 2.10
C CYS A 74 -4.50 -16.26 2.02
N PHE A 75 -5.17 -16.08 0.87
CA PHE A 75 -6.57 -16.44 0.69
C PHE A 75 -6.75 -17.35 -0.52
N ILE A 76 -7.93 -17.97 -0.59
CA ILE A 76 -8.48 -18.52 -1.83
C ILE A 76 -9.32 -17.40 -2.48
N PRO A 77 -8.88 -16.80 -3.60
CA PRO A 77 -9.63 -15.75 -4.25
C PRO A 77 -10.78 -16.35 -5.06
N LEU A 78 -12.02 -16.03 -4.70
CA LEU A 78 -13.22 -16.46 -5.41
C LEU A 78 -13.99 -15.24 -5.89
N CYS A 79 -14.39 -15.22 -7.16
CA CYS A 79 -15.32 -14.22 -7.66
C CYS A 79 -16.69 -14.88 -7.89
N ILE A 80 -17.75 -14.15 -7.54
CA ILE A 80 -19.15 -14.47 -7.84
C ILE A 80 -19.71 -13.29 -8.64
N TYR A 81 -20.26 -13.57 -9.82
CA TYR A 81 -20.87 -12.53 -10.63
C TYR A 81 -22.27 -12.22 -10.11
N ASN A 82 -22.46 -11.01 -9.59
CA ASN A 82 -23.70 -10.64 -8.89
C ASN A 82 -24.86 -10.29 -9.84
N ASN A 83 -24.65 -10.38 -11.14
CA ASN A 83 -25.63 -10.09 -12.20
C ASN A 83 -25.93 -11.31 -13.09
N GLN A 84 -25.36 -12.48 -12.77
CA GLN A 84 -25.54 -13.70 -13.55
C GLN A 84 -26.43 -14.73 -12.84
N GLY A 85 -27.09 -15.56 -13.64
CA GLY A 85 -27.88 -16.69 -13.17
C GLY A 85 -27.03 -17.90 -12.77
N GLY A 86 -27.66 -19.08 -12.69
CA GLY A 86 -26.94 -20.34 -12.54
C GLY A 86 -26.25 -20.50 -11.17
N HIS A 87 -24.98 -20.92 -11.18
CA HIS A 87 -24.22 -21.21 -9.96
C HIS A 87 -23.97 -19.93 -9.13
N ASP A 88 -23.69 -18.80 -9.77
CA ASP A 88 -23.51 -17.52 -9.10
C ASP A 88 -24.75 -17.13 -8.28
N LYS A 89 -25.93 -17.19 -8.90
CA LYS A 89 -27.21 -16.88 -8.25
C LYS A 89 -27.45 -17.69 -6.97
N LYS A 90 -27.09 -18.98 -6.97
CA LYS A 90 -27.22 -19.82 -5.78
C LYS A 90 -26.36 -19.31 -4.61
N ILE A 91 -25.17 -18.78 -4.91
CA ILE A 91 -24.25 -18.25 -3.90
C ILE A 91 -24.71 -16.86 -3.44
N ILE A 92 -25.21 -16.02 -4.34
CA ILE A 92 -25.85 -14.74 -3.99
C ILE A 92 -26.99 -14.98 -2.99
N GLU A 93 -27.88 -15.94 -3.28
CA GLU A 93 -28.99 -16.32 -2.39
C GLU A 93 -28.48 -16.88 -1.05
N LYS A 94 -27.45 -17.74 -1.06
CA LYS A 94 -26.81 -18.28 0.16
C LYS A 94 -26.35 -17.17 1.10
N TYR A 95 -25.68 -16.15 0.59
CA TYR A 95 -25.15 -15.04 1.38
C TYR A 95 -26.13 -13.87 1.56
N LYS A 96 -27.34 -13.97 0.97
CA LYS A 96 -28.33 -12.89 0.92
C LYS A 96 -27.73 -11.59 0.37
N GLU A 97 -26.84 -11.71 -0.61
CA GLU A 97 -26.30 -10.55 -1.30
C GLU A 97 -27.32 -9.98 -2.29
N PRO A 98 -27.41 -8.65 -2.46
CA PRO A 98 -28.21 -8.09 -3.53
C PRO A 98 -27.58 -8.39 -4.89
N ALA A 99 -28.41 -8.74 -5.87
CA ALA A 99 -27.99 -8.77 -7.27
C ALA A 99 -27.84 -7.34 -7.83
N TRP A 100 -27.01 -7.17 -8.86
CA TRP A 100 -26.80 -5.88 -9.55
C TRP A 100 -26.40 -4.75 -8.59
N ASN A 101 -25.51 -5.05 -7.63
CA ASN A 101 -25.00 -4.08 -6.67
C ASN A 101 -23.54 -3.72 -6.93
N ASN A 102 -23.08 -2.69 -6.23
CA ASN A 102 -21.67 -2.31 -6.21
C ASN A 102 -20.80 -3.47 -5.65
N PRO A 103 -19.47 -3.46 -5.90
CA PRO A 103 -18.57 -4.51 -5.43
C PRO A 103 -18.65 -4.72 -3.92
N VAL A 104 -18.67 -5.98 -3.50
CA VAL A 104 -18.70 -6.38 -2.08
C VAL A 104 -17.67 -7.46 -1.84
N ILE A 105 -16.93 -7.33 -0.74
CA ILE A 105 -16.04 -8.39 -0.25
C ILE A 105 -16.69 -9.07 0.96
N ARG A 106 -16.67 -10.41 0.94
CA ARG A 106 -16.85 -11.27 2.11
C ARG A 106 -15.62 -12.13 2.28
N ILE A 107 -15.28 -12.43 3.53
CA ILE A 107 -14.20 -13.37 3.82
C ILE A 107 -14.74 -14.44 4.75
N VAL A 108 -14.61 -15.68 4.31
CA VAL A 108 -15.26 -16.84 4.93
C VAL A 108 -14.25 -17.95 5.23
N ASP A 109 -14.58 -18.83 6.17
CA ASP A 109 -13.82 -20.04 6.45
C ASP A 109 -14.06 -21.14 5.40
N LYS A 110 -13.43 -22.29 5.60
CA LYS A 110 -13.59 -23.49 4.75
C LYS A 110 -15.01 -24.10 4.74
N ASN A 111 -15.88 -23.66 5.65
CA ASN A 111 -17.29 -24.07 5.73
C ASN A 111 -18.21 -23.02 5.06
N GLY A 112 -17.65 -21.91 4.58
CA GLY A 112 -18.38 -20.81 4.00
C GLY A 112 -19.02 -19.85 5.02
N MET A 113 -18.61 -19.91 6.29
CA MET A 113 -19.07 -19.01 7.34
C MET A 113 -18.23 -17.74 7.36
N ASP A 114 -18.86 -16.56 7.43
CA ASP A 114 -18.13 -15.29 7.55
C ASP A 114 -17.24 -15.27 8.80
N ILE A 115 -15.97 -14.92 8.64
CA ILE A 115 -15.01 -14.78 9.75
C ILE A 115 -14.76 -13.32 10.13
N VAL A 116 -15.21 -12.40 9.29
CA VAL A 116 -15.18 -10.95 9.52
C VAL A 116 -16.45 -10.33 8.94
N GLU A 117 -16.70 -9.07 9.30
CA GLU A 117 -17.84 -8.33 8.77
C GLU A 117 -17.75 -8.18 7.24
N ARG A 118 -18.92 -8.27 6.60
CA ARG A 118 -19.12 -7.96 5.19
C ARG A 118 -18.62 -6.53 4.89
N GLN A 119 -17.79 -6.38 3.85
CA GLN A 119 -17.21 -5.10 3.46
C GLN A 119 -17.91 -4.55 2.19
N PRO A 120 -18.86 -3.60 2.32
CA PRO A 120 -19.53 -2.98 1.17
C PRO A 120 -18.75 -1.83 0.53
N ASP A 121 -17.73 -1.30 1.22
CA ASP A 121 -17.11 -0.04 0.83
C ASP A 121 -15.99 -0.23 -0.21
N PHE A 122 -16.35 -0.21 -1.48
CA PHE A 122 -15.45 -0.37 -2.61
C PHE A 122 -14.64 0.90 -2.96
N ARG A 123 -14.76 1.99 -2.19
CA ARG A 123 -14.15 3.28 -2.56
C ARG A 123 -12.75 3.49 -1.98
N PHE A 124 -12.41 2.79 -0.91
CA PHE A 124 -11.19 3.06 -0.14
C PHE A 124 -10.34 1.80 -0.01
N LYS A 125 -9.07 1.89 -0.42
CA LYS A 125 -8.12 0.78 -0.31
C LYS A 125 -7.93 0.35 1.14
N SER A 126 -7.86 1.33 2.05
CA SER A 126 -7.71 1.12 3.48
C SER A 126 -8.80 0.23 4.08
N LYS A 127 -10.05 0.33 3.59
CA LYS A 127 -11.16 -0.52 4.05
C LYS A 127 -10.98 -1.98 3.63
N THR A 128 -10.61 -2.22 2.37
CA THR A 128 -10.30 -3.58 1.89
C THR A 128 -9.09 -4.17 2.61
N ILE A 129 -8.02 -3.39 2.79
CA ILE A 129 -6.82 -3.85 3.51
C ILE A 129 -7.13 -4.13 4.98
N PHE A 130 -7.98 -3.32 5.62
CA PHE A 130 -8.43 -3.55 6.98
C PHE A 130 -9.21 -4.87 7.09
N SER A 131 -10.18 -5.13 6.20
CA SER A 131 -10.89 -6.42 6.18
C SER A 131 -9.97 -7.63 5.95
N ILE A 132 -8.96 -7.48 5.08
CA ILE A 132 -7.91 -8.49 4.89
C ILE A 132 -7.16 -8.73 6.21
N LYS A 133 -6.71 -7.66 6.88
CA LYS A 133 -6.00 -7.75 8.17
C LYS A 133 -6.84 -8.47 9.23
N GLU A 134 -8.10 -8.06 9.42
CA GLU A 134 -9.00 -8.67 10.38
C GLU A 134 -9.20 -10.16 10.09
N ALA A 135 -9.30 -10.55 8.82
CA ALA A 135 -9.46 -11.95 8.44
C ALA A 135 -8.19 -12.77 8.68
N LEU A 136 -7.01 -12.21 8.44
CA LEU A 136 -5.75 -12.87 8.80
C LEU A 136 -5.68 -13.10 10.31
N MET A 137 -6.04 -12.10 11.12
CA MET A 137 -6.11 -12.24 12.59
C MET A 137 -7.13 -13.31 13.01
N ALA A 138 -8.35 -13.27 12.49
CA ALA A 138 -9.42 -14.21 12.81
C ALA A 138 -9.08 -15.66 12.40
N SER A 139 -8.28 -15.83 11.34
CA SER A 139 -7.79 -17.14 10.89
C SER A 139 -6.47 -17.58 11.53
N GLY A 140 -5.93 -16.80 12.48
CA GLY A 140 -4.66 -17.11 13.16
C GLY A 140 -3.43 -17.01 12.27
N GLN A 141 -3.54 -16.33 11.12
CA GLN A 141 -2.41 -16.07 10.23
C GLN A 141 -1.64 -14.82 10.67
N GLU A 142 -0.33 -14.83 10.45
CA GLU A 142 0.51 -13.65 10.64
C GLU A 142 0.16 -12.58 9.60
N ILE A 143 0.06 -11.32 10.03
CA ILE A 143 -0.16 -10.20 9.13
C ILE A 143 1.17 -9.83 8.48
N PRO A 144 1.31 -9.90 7.15
CA PRO A 144 2.56 -9.51 6.49
C PRO A 144 2.90 -8.05 6.75
N LYS A 145 4.16 -7.76 7.08
CA LYS A 145 4.58 -6.40 7.45
C LYS A 145 4.30 -5.35 6.37
N TYR A 146 4.43 -5.72 5.09
CA TYR A 146 4.13 -4.83 3.97
C TYR A 146 2.65 -4.44 3.89
N ILE A 147 1.74 -5.26 4.43
CA ILE A 147 0.31 -4.96 4.54
C ILE A 147 0.02 -3.99 5.68
N GLU A 148 0.73 -4.11 6.80
CA GLU A 148 0.62 -3.10 7.86
C GLU A 148 1.08 -1.72 7.37
N ILE A 149 2.21 -1.68 6.64
CA ILE A 149 2.73 -0.45 6.03
C ILE A 149 1.75 0.13 5.03
N LEU A 150 1.21 -0.71 4.13
CA LEU A 150 0.23 -0.25 3.14
C LEU A 150 -1.06 0.25 3.80
N LEU A 151 -1.53 -0.40 4.87
CA LEU A 151 -2.70 0.05 5.61
C LEU A 151 -2.46 1.42 6.24
N LEU A 152 -1.29 1.65 6.82
CA LEU A 152 -0.93 2.96 7.38
C LEU A 152 -0.95 4.04 6.31
N GLU A 153 -0.28 3.81 5.17
CA GLU A 153 -0.23 4.79 4.07
C GLU A 153 -1.63 5.06 3.49
N THR A 154 -2.37 4.00 3.14
CA THR A 154 -3.68 4.14 2.50
C THR A 154 -4.71 4.78 3.42
N ASN A 155 -4.67 4.52 4.73
CA ASN A 155 -5.59 5.14 5.69
C ASN A 155 -5.43 6.67 5.71
N VAL A 156 -4.19 7.17 5.65
CA VAL A 156 -3.92 8.62 5.63
C VAL A 156 -4.39 9.25 4.32
N LEU A 157 -4.12 8.59 3.19
CA LEU A 157 -4.49 9.08 1.86
C LEU A 157 -6.01 9.06 1.62
N ASP A 158 -6.67 7.94 1.92
CA ASP A 158 -8.11 7.77 1.72
C ASP A 158 -8.93 8.76 2.55
N ASN A 159 -8.49 9.04 3.78
CA ASN A 159 -9.17 9.98 4.69
C ASN A 159 -8.69 11.43 4.54
N LYS A 160 -7.82 11.73 3.55
CA LYS A 160 -7.28 13.07 3.29
C LYS A 160 -6.62 13.72 4.51
N LYS A 161 -5.88 12.92 5.29
CA LYS A 161 -5.17 13.35 6.51
C LYS A 161 -3.69 13.63 6.29
N ALA A 162 -3.23 13.54 5.04
CA ALA A 162 -1.87 13.91 4.66
C ALA A 162 -1.72 15.43 4.62
N GLU A 163 -0.81 15.96 5.44
CA GLU A 163 -0.29 17.33 5.29
C GLU A 163 1.18 17.29 4.88
N GLU A 164 1.65 18.39 4.28
CA GLU A 164 3.04 18.54 3.88
C GLU A 164 3.66 19.87 4.33
N PHE A 165 4.95 19.82 4.63
CA PHE A 165 5.80 20.98 4.86
C PHE A 165 7.26 20.62 4.59
N TYR A 166 8.17 21.57 4.74
CA TYR A 166 9.56 21.43 4.35
C TYR A 166 10.49 21.86 5.49
N LEU A 167 11.58 21.10 5.67
CA LEU A 167 12.66 21.44 6.59
C LEU A 167 13.95 21.68 5.81
N GLY A 168 14.52 22.87 5.94
CA GLY A 168 15.86 23.17 5.45
C GLY A 168 16.92 22.71 6.44
N MET A 169 18.05 22.21 5.93
CA MET A 169 19.13 21.66 6.74
C MET A 169 20.46 21.63 5.97
N TYR A 170 21.54 21.27 6.66
CA TYR A 170 22.85 21.10 6.02
C TYR A 170 22.97 19.87 5.11
N CYS A 171 22.39 18.73 5.52
CA CYS A 171 22.45 17.47 4.76
C CYS A 171 21.09 16.78 4.72
N PHE A 172 20.40 16.86 3.58
CA PHE A 172 19.08 16.26 3.39
C PHE A 172 19.07 14.73 3.44
N TRP A 173 20.17 14.03 3.11
CA TRP A 173 20.22 12.56 3.19
C TRP A 173 20.21 12.09 4.64
N LYS A 174 20.88 12.84 5.53
CA LYS A 174 20.73 12.69 6.97
C LYS A 174 19.29 13.05 7.38
N GLY A 175 18.76 14.16 6.88
CA GLY A 175 17.38 14.57 7.10
C GLY A 175 16.35 13.49 6.82
N GLU A 176 16.39 12.89 5.63
CA GLU A 176 15.43 11.87 5.19
C GLU A 176 15.43 10.67 6.13
N LYS A 177 16.62 10.19 6.55
CA LYS A 177 16.69 9.05 7.47
C LYS A 177 16.22 9.41 8.87
N GLU A 178 16.59 10.58 9.40
CA GLU A 178 16.24 10.96 10.78
C GLU A 178 14.77 11.38 10.92
N ILE A 179 14.21 12.01 9.89
CA ILE A 179 12.79 12.43 9.87
C ILE A 179 11.89 11.24 9.54
N GLY A 180 12.32 10.34 8.65
CA GLY A 180 11.53 9.17 8.22
C GLY A 180 11.19 8.17 9.32
N VAL A 181 11.83 8.25 10.50
CA VAL A 181 11.52 7.41 11.67
C VAL A 181 10.46 7.99 12.59
N ILE A 182 10.12 9.27 12.42
CA ILE A 182 9.20 9.95 13.32
C ILE A 182 7.81 9.34 13.12
N ASN A 183 7.23 8.79 14.20
CA ASN A 183 5.87 8.24 14.15
C ASN A 183 4.89 9.29 13.60
N GLY A 184 4.13 8.90 12.56
CA GLY A 184 3.21 9.78 11.83
C GLY A 184 3.79 10.39 10.56
N VAL A 185 5.11 10.37 10.34
CA VAL A 185 5.69 10.68 9.02
C VAL A 185 5.44 9.50 8.09
N ILE A 186 4.83 9.76 6.93
CA ILE A 186 4.54 8.75 5.91
C ILE A 186 5.38 8.92 4.65
N GLY A 187 6.05 10.05 4.48
CA GLY A 187 6.91 10.32 3.34
C GLY A 187 7.96 11.38 3.64
N THR A 188 9.16 11.17 3.12
CA THR A 188 10.18 12.22 2.98
C THR A 188 10.52 12.37 1.50
N GLU A 189 11.09 13.50 1.09
CA GLU A 189 11.71 13.67 -0.23
C GLU A 189 12.82 14.71 -0.15
N ALA A 190 14.02 14.36 -0.62
CA ALA A 190 15.14 15.28 -0.70
C ALA A 190 15.00 16.23 -1.91
N GLY A 191 15.34 17.49 -1.70
CA GLY A 191 15.37 18.48 -2.77
C GLY A 191 16.00 19.79 -2.35
N TYR A 192 15.86 20.78 -3.24
CA TYR A 192 16.41 22.10 -3.07
C TYR A 192 15.31 23.15 -3.06
N MET A 193 15.42 24.11 -2.14
CA MET A 193 14.60 25.32 -2.11
C MET A 193 15.48 26.49 -1.68
N PHE A 194 15.39 27.62 -2.38
CA PHE A 194 16.22 28.81 -2.12
C PHE A 194 17.73 28.53 -2.06
N GLY A 195 18.22 27.59 -2.90
CA GLY A 195 19.63 27.20 -2.93
C GLY A 195 20.10 26.40 -1.71
N LYS A 196 19.19 25.98 -0.83
CA LYS A 196 19.49 25.15 0.35
C LYS A 196 18.95 23.74 0.16
N GLU A 197 19.59 22.79 0.83
CA GLU A 197 19.07 21.44 0.97
C GLU A 197 17.85 21.42 1.87
N VAL A 198 16.81 20.73 1.42
CA VAL A 198 15.50 20.68 2.04
C VAL A 198 14.95 19.27 1.96
N VAL A 199 14.26 18.84 3.02
CA VAL A 199 13.42 17.64 3.01
C VAL A 199 11.97 18.07 3.00
N LYS A 200 11.23 17.68 1.96
CA LYS A 200 9.76 17.68 1.96
C LYS A 200 9.28 16.55 2.85
N ILE A 201 8.31 16.81 3.69
CA ILE A 201 7.76 15.87 4.67
C ILE A 201 6.27 15.74 4.40
N VAL A 202 5.79 14.51 4.34
CA VAL A 202 4.36 14.18 4.30
C VAL A 202 4.02 13.41 5.58
N TYR A 203 3.00 13.85 6.31
CA TYR A 203 2.66 13.28 7.61
C TYR A 203 1.16 13.14 7.83
N ASP A 204 0.81 12.23 8.72
CA ASP A 204 -0.54 11.94 9.21
C ASP A 204 -0.91 12.89 10.36
N THR A 205 -1.92 13.73 10.14
CA THR A 205 -2.40 14.70 11.13
C THR A 205 -3.08 14.07 12.36
N ASP A 206 -3.48 12.79 12.29
CA ASP A 206 -4.01 12.07 13.47
C ASP A 206 -2.91 11.55 14.40
N ARG A 207 -1.70 11.33 13.87
CA ARG A 207 -0.60 10.68 14.62
C ARG A 207 0.47 11.65 15.09
N THR A 208 0.67 12.73 14.35
CA THR A 208 1.66 13.74 14.69
C THR A 208 1.24 15.10 14.15
N ASN A 209 2.00 16.13 14.48
CA ASN A 209 1.82 17.46 13.96
C ASN A 209 3.17 18.09 13.62
N MET A 210 3.12 19.17 12.85
CA MET A 210 4.31 19.90 12.40
C MET A 210 5.26 20.28 13.55
N ASP A 211 4.75 20.73 14.71
CA ASP A 211 5.60 21.15 15.85
C ASP A 211 6.33 19.97 16.51
N ASP A 212 5.68 18.81 16.64
CA ASP A 212 6.31 17.58 17.13
C ASP A 212 7.42 17.11 16.17
N ILE A 213 7.15 17.12 14.85
CA ILE A 213 8.14 16.76 13.84
C ILE A 213 9.32 17.75 13.88
N ILE A 214 9.07 19.06 13.92
CA ILE A 214 10.12 20.09 14.03
C ILE A 214 10.95 19.86 15.29
N THR A 215 10.32 19.59 16.43
CA THR A 215 11.01 19.37 17.70
C THR A 215 11.96 18.17 17.62
N LYS A 216 11.49 17.05 17.04
CA LYS A 216 12.31 15.84 16.84
C LYS A 216 13.41 16.06 15.80
N ALA A 217 13.12 16.73 14.69
CA ALA A 217 14.08 17.04 13.65
C ALA A 217 15.18 18.01 14.12
N LYS A 218 14.85 19.01 14.95
CA LYS A 218 15.82 19.91 15.58
C LYS A 218 16.79 19.15 16.48
N LYS A 219 16.31 18.19 17.27
CA LYS A 219 17.18 17.31 18.10
C LYS A 219 18.17 16.50 17.25
N ALA A 220 17.81 16.16 16.01
CA ALA A 220 18.68 15.48 15.06
C ALA A 220 19.55 16.43 14.22
N GLY A 221 19.43 17.75 14.40
CA GLY A 221 20.12 18.76 13.57
C GLY A 221 19.66 18.76 12.11
N CYS A 222 18.36 18.56 11.88
CA CYS A 222 17.74 18.43 10.55
C CYS A 222 16.60 19.44 10.34
N ALA A 223 16.67 20.63 10.94
CA ALA A 223 15.59 21.61 10.93
C ALA A 223 16.08 23.06 11.16
N ASP A 224 17.02 23.51 10.33
CA ASP A 224 17.62 24.85 10.39
C ASP A 224 16.68 25.93 9.83
N ALA A 225 15.81 25.55 8.90
CA ALA A 225 14.76 26.39 8.35
C ALA A 225 13.46 25.61 8.21
N ILE A 226 12.32 26.29 8.27
CA ILE A 226 10.99 25.68 8.16
C ILE A 226 10.23 26.43 7.08
N TYR A 227 9.75 25.72 6.07
CA TYR A 227 8.93 26.29 5.00
C TYR A 227 7.58 25.59 4.96
N ALA A 228 6.49 26.36 4.97
CA ALA A 228 5.13 25.83 4.92
C ALA A 228 4.19 26.80 4.19
N PRO A 229 3.11 26.32 3.53
CA PRO A 229 2.29 27.14 2.64
C PRO A 229 1.72 28.41 3.27
N ILE A 230 1.40 28.45 4.58
CA ILE A 230 0.85 29.63 5.29
C ILE A 230 1.21 29.57 6.80
N GLN A 231 1.42 30.75 7.43
CA GLN A 231 1.63 30.91 8.88
C GLN A 231 0.52 30.23 9.70
N LYS A 232 0.77 29.01 10.19
CA LYS A 232 -0.04 28.44 11.28
C LYS A 232 0.10 29.40 12.47
N LYS A 233 -0.98 30.11 12.81
CA LYS A 233 -1.01 31.13 13.89
C LYS A 233 -0.58 30.60 15.26
N ASP A 234 -0.56 29.28 15.43
CA ASP A 234 -0.30 28.62 16.71
C ASP A 234 1.06 27.94 16.84
N THR A 235 1.97 28.11 15.85
CA THR A 235 3.34 27.58 16.00
C THR A 235 4.28 28.59 16.66
N LYS A 236 5.11 28.11 17.59
CA LYS A 236 6.20 28.90 18.17
C LYS A 236 7.39 29.06 17.21
N ASN A 237 7.37 28.37 16.07
CA ASN A 237 8.47 28.34 15.13
C ASN A 237 8.37 29.47 14.10
N HIS A 238 9.51 30.05 13.73
CA HIS A 238 9.59 30.97 12.60
C HIS A 238 9.41 30.21 11.28
N ILE A 239 8.30 30.46 10.59
CA ILE A 239 7.96 29.83 9.31
C ILE A 239 8.27 30.79 8.16
N LEU A 240 9.02 30.30 7.19
CA LEU A 240 9.31 30.98 5.93
C LEU A 240 8.29 30.55 4.85
N PRO A 241 8.00 31.43 3.87
CA PRO A 241 7.13 31.07 2.75
C PRO A 241 7.77 29.97 1.88
N VAL A 242 6.93 29.12 1.32
CA VAL A 242 7.37 28.08 0.37
C VAL A 242 7.85 28.75 -0.93
N GLY A 243 9.05 28.38 -1.38
CA GLY A 243 9.61 28.79 -2.66
C GLY A 243 9.50 27.69 -3.72
N THR A 244 10.13 27.92 -4.87
CA THR A 244 10.27 26.88 -5.89
C THR A 244 11.09 25.72 -5.35
N TYR A 245 10.45 24.56 -5.26
CA TYR A 245 11.08 23.30 -4.85
C TYR A 245 11.53 22.51 -6.09
N ARG A 246 12.78 22.03 -6.05
CA ARG A 246 13.34 21.13 -7.07
C ARG A 246 13.77 19.84 -6.40
N LYS A 247 13.11 18.73 -6.74
CA LYS A 247 13.49 17.39 -6.28
C LYS A 247 14.95 17.08 -6.61
N ASP A 248 15.64 16.43 -5.68
CA ASP A 248 16.99 15.92 -5.87
C ASP A 248 16.99 14.64 -6.72
N PRO A 249 17.86 14.49 -7.74
CA PRO A 249 17.96 13.26 -8.53
C PRO A 249 18.42 12.03 -7.74
N GLU A 250 19.05 12.23 -6.57
CA GLU A 250 19.51 11.17 -5.66
C GLU A 250 18.60 11.03 -4.41
N ASP A 251 17.33 11.46 -4.50
CA ASP A 251 16.29 11.22 -3.49
C ASP A 251 16.31 9.76 -3.02
N LYS A 252 16.18 9.57 -1.69
CA LYS A 252 16.41 8.28 -1.02
C LYS A 252 17.80 7.73 -1.32
N TYR A 253 18.85 8.52 -1.06
CA TYR A 253 20.23 8.19 -1.40
C TYR A 253 20.65 6.76 -1.04
N TYR A 254 20.38 6.31 0.19
CA TYR A 254 20.75 4.97 0.65
C TYR A 254 20.01 3.88 -0.13
N LEU A 255 18.73 4.09 -0.44
CA LEU A 255 17.98 3.17 -1.28
C LEU A 255 18.50 3.18 -2.73
N THR A 256 18.71 4.36 -3.32
CA THR A 256 19.18 4.58 -4.69
C THR A 256 20.57 3.97 -4.94
N THR A 257 21.44 3.93 -3.94
CA THR A 257 22.78 3.34 -4.01
C THR A 257 22.83 1.85 -3.67
N SER A 258 21.72 1.27 -3.19
CA SER A 258 21.65 -0.14 -2.80
C SER A 258 21.20 -1.07 -3.93
N LYS A 259 21.28 -2.39 -3.70
CA LYS A 259 20.65 -3.40 -4.57
C LYS A 259 19.13 -3.29 -4.63
N TYR A 260 18.48 -2.67 -3.64
CA TYR A 260 17.02 -2.54 -3.56
C TYR A 260 16.48 -1.43 -4.47
N LYS A 261 17.34 -0.61 -5.09
CA LYS A 261 16.93 0.46 -6.02
C LYS A 261 16.05 -0.02 -7.18
N VAL A 262 16.13 -1.29 -7.54
CA VAL A 262 15.37 -1.89 -8.65
C VAL A 262 13.95 -2.29 -8.27
N ILE A 263 13.63 -2.27 -6.98
CA ILE A 263 12.31 -2.64 -6.46
C ILE A 263 11.44 -1.38 -6.41
N PRO A 264 10.32 -1.34 -7.15
CA PRO A 264 9.35 -0.27 -6.98
C PRO A 264 8.56 -0.45 -5.69
N MET A 265 8.27 0.66 -5.01
CA MET A 265 7.74 0.68 -3.64
C MET A 265 6.67 1.77 -3.50
N THR A 266 5.83 1.66 -2.46
CA THR A 266 4.95 2.76 -2.03
C THR A 266 5.75 3.89 -1.35
N LEU A 267 5.11 5.03 -1.07
CA LEU A 267 5.78 6.19 -0.46
C LEU A 267 6.40 5.86 0.90
N LEU A 268 5.62 5.23 1.78
CA LEU A 268 6.02 4.86 3.13
C LEU A 268 7.02 3.71 3.11
N GLN A 269 6.85 2.72 2.21
CA GLN A 269 7.86 1.67 2.03
C GLN A 269 9.22 2.27 1.68
N LYS A 270 9.31 3.22 0.73
CA LYS A 270 10.59 3.88 0.38
C LYS A 270 11.22 4.58 1.58
N THR A 271 10.40 5.28 2.36
CA THR A 271 10.85 6.03 3.54
C THR A 271 11.47 5.09 4.57
N ILE A 272 10.77 4.00 4.90
CA ILE A 272 11.23 2.99 5.87
C ILE A 272 12.48 2.25 5.36
N VAL A 273 12.45 1.77 4.11
CA VAL A 273 13.55 1.00 3.51
C VAL A 273 14.81 1.85 3.37
N ASN A 274 14.70 3.10 2.92
CA ASN A 274 15.84 4.02 2.85
C ASN A 274 16.50 4.20 4.22
N ARG A 275 15.70 4.36 5.27
CA ARG A 275 16.21 4.44 6.64
C ARG A 275 16.88 3.13 7.06
N ALA A 276 16.23 1.99 6.90
CA ALA A 276 16.75 0.70 7.31
C ALA A 276 18.15 0.44 6.73
N ILE A 277 18.32 0.70 5.42
CA ILE A 277 19.62 0.60 4.75
C ILE A 277 20.64 1.56 5.37
N SER A 278 20.24 2.80 5.66
CA SER A 278 21.13 3.84 6.20
C SER A 278 21.71 3.51 7.58
N ILE A 279 21.06 2.64 8.34
CA ILE A 279 21.48 2.23 9.69
C ILE A 279 21.91 0.75 9.75
N GLY A 280 22.00 0.07 8.61
CA GLY A 280 22.46 -1.32 8.52
C GLY A 280 21.43 -2.37 8.95
N GLU A 281 20.15 -2.01 9.04
CA GLU A 281 19.05 -2.97 9.27
C GLU A 281 18.69 -3.70 7.98
N ASP A 282 18.12 -4.91 8.09
CA ASP A 282 17.64 -5.65 6.94
C ASP A 282 16.33 -5.05 6.39
N PRO A 283 16.33 -4.43 5.20
CA PRO A 283 15.11 -3.85 4.64
C PRO A 283 14.14 -4.91 4.09
N SER A 284 14.56 -6.18 3.98
CA SER A 284 13.72 -7.23 3.38
C SER A 284 12.42 -7.46 4.16
N VAL A 285 12.43 -7.18 5.46
CA VAL A 285 11.27 -7.34 6.36
C VAL A 285 10.11 -6.39 6.03
N TYR A 286 10.35 -5.33 5.26
CA TYR A 286 9.32 -4.33 4.88
C TYR A 286 8.74 -4.53 3.48
N LEU A 287 9.25 -5.52 2.75
CA LEU A 287 8.93 -5.77 1.35
C LEU A 287 8.17 -7.07 1.20
N SER A 288 7.30 -7.12 0.21
CA SER A 288 6.58 -8.34 -0.10
C SER A 288 7.48 -9.41 -0.74
N PRO A 289 7.15 -10.69 -0.59
CA PRO A 289 7.82 -11.78 -1.30
C PRO A 289 8.01 -11.56 -2.80
N ARG A 290 7.02 -10.99 -3.52
CA ARG A 290 7.17 -10.65 -4.94
C ARG A 290 8.07 -9.44 -5.15
N GLN A 291 8.02 -8.42 -4.30
CA GLN A 291 9.00 -7.32 -4.37
C GLN A 291 10.44 -7.86 -4.24
N LEU A 292 10.66 -8.80 -3.32
CA LEU A 292 11.96 -9.45 -3.14
C LEU A 292 12.35 -10.40 -4.28
N SER A 293 11.38 -10.88 -5.07
CA SER A 293 11.69 -11.72 -6.24
C SER A 293 12.36 -10.90 -7.37
N VAL A 294 12.10 -9.59 -7.46
CA VAL A 294 12.75 -8.66 -8.40
C VAL A 294 14.28 -8.71 -8.26
N LEU A 295 14.80 -8.83 -7.03
CA LEU A 295 16.25 -8.90 -6.78
C LEU A 295 16.91 -10.15 -7.38
N ARG A 296 16.12 -11.18 -7.66
CA ARG A 296 16.59 -12.44 -8.24
C ARG A 296 16.56 -12.41 -9.77
N ASP A 297 15.85 -11.44 -10.37
CA ASP A 297 15.81 -11.28 -11.82
C ASP A 297 17.03 -10.48 -12.31
N LYS A 298 17.93 -11.17 -13.04
CA LYS A 298 19.13 -10.57 -13.62
C LYS A 298 18.83 -9.46 -14.64
N LYS A 299 17.60 -9.38 -15.16
CA LYS A 299 17.17 -8.32 -16.10
C LYS A 299 16.75 -7.04 -15.38
N SER A 300 16.45 -7.10 -14.09
CA SER A 300 16.03 -5.94 -13.30
C SER A 300 17.24 -5.08 -12.91
N THR A 301 17.63 -4.15 -13.80
CA THR A 301 18.76 -3.24 -13.58
C THR A 301 18.35 -1.76 -13.43
N LYS A 302 17.13 -1.42 -13.88
CA LYS A 302 16.61 -0.06 -13.88
C LYS A 302 16.32 0.42 -12.45
N ASN A 303 16.75 1.64 -12.13
CA ASN A 303 16.39 2.30 -10.88
C ASN A 303 14.89 2.64 -10.87
N GLN A 304 14.19 2.21 -9.83
CA GLN A 304 12.75 2.38 -9.58
C GLN A 304 12.46 3.25 -8.35
N THR A 305 13.46 3.80 -7.66
CA THR A 305 13.25 4.61 -6.45
C THR A 305 12.35 5.83 -6.69
N GLY A 306 12.40 6.40 -7.89
CA GLY A 306 11.51 7.50 -8.30
C GLY A 306 10.08 7.11 -8.66
N ASN A 307 9.78 5.83 -8.89
CA ASN A 307 8.47 5.38 -9.42
C ASN A 307 7.56 4.83 -8.32
N ASN A 308 6.25 5.08 -8.38
CA ASN A 308 5.31 4.39 -7.51
C ASN A 308 5.11 2.95 -8.00
N ILE A 309 4.96 2.00 -7.08
CA ILE A 309 4.72 0.59 -7.42
C ILE A 309 3.56 0.39 -8.38
N VAL A 310 2.46 1.15 -8.22
CA VAL A 310 1.28 1.00 -9.10
C VAL A 310 1.56 1.38 -10.55
N ASP A 311 2.53 2.27 -10.79
CA ASP A 311 2.81 2.82 -12.13
C ASP A 311 3.67 1.90 -12.98
N VAL A 312 4.49 1.05 -12.37
CA VAL A 312 5.55 0.29 -13.06
C VAL A 312 5.51 -1.21 -12.82
N TRP A 313 4.77 -1.70 -11.82
CA TRP A 313 4.82 -3.12 -11.45
C TRP A 313 4.40 -4.09 -12.56
N TYR A 314 3.49 -3.66 -13.44
CA TYR A 314 2.93 -4.50 -14.51
C TYR A 314 3.38 -4.08 -15.91
N LYS A 315 4.44 -3.26 -16.01
CA LYS A 315 5.04 -2.80 -17.28
C LYS A 315 6.36 -3.52 -17.53
#